data_AF-A0A1V9BDU7-F1
#
_entry.id   AF-A0A1V9BDU7-F1
#
_cell.length_a   1.000
_cell.length_b   1.000
_cell.length_c   1.000
_cell.angle_alpha   90.00
_cell.angle_beta   90.00
_cell.angle_gamma   90.00
#
_symmetry.space_group_name_H-M   'P 1'
#
loop_
_entity.id
_entity.type
_entity.pdbx_description
1 polymer ?
#
loop_
_entity_poly.entity_id
_entity_poly.type
_entity_poly.pdbx_seq_one_letter_code
_entity_poly.pdbx_strand_id
1 'polypeptide(L)'
;MKTKVKQAIEFYQNGDIKKALGFAKTFRIGLTKEERSQLVRGYECIIHRAFYESIGKNPKEEIEKAKAIFEKRICEPYETAKGAVS
;
A
#
# COMPACT_ATOMS: atom_id res chain seq x y z
N MET A 1 -20.48 5.65 -7.00
CA MET A 1 -19.68 5.57 -5.76
C MET A 1 -18.32 4.96 -6.10
N LYS A 2 -17.20 5.66 -5.87
CA LYS A 2 -15.86 5.08 -6.11
C LYS A 2 -15.58 4.04 -5.01
N THR A 3 -14.99 2.89 -5.37
CA THR A 3 -14.59 1.88 -4.38
C THR A 3 -13.31 2.32 -3.67
N LYS A 4 -13.13 1.90 -2.41
CA LYS A 4 -11.91 2.18 -1.64
C LYS A 4 -10.63 1.71 -2.36
N VAL A 5 -10.73 0.60 -3.12
CA VAL A 5 -9.64 0.08 -3.94
C VAL A 5 -9.28 1.05 -5.08
N LYS A 6 -10.27 1.51 -5.84
CA LYS A 6 -10.04 2.48 -6.92
C LYS A 6 -9.42 3.78 -6.39
N GLN A 7 -9.92 4.29 -5.26
CA GLN A 7 -9.35 5.48 -4.62
C GLN A 7 -7.88 5.26 -4.20
N ALA A 8 -7.57 4.10 -3.62
CA ALA A 8 -6.20 3.78 -3.22
C ALA A 8 -5.24 3.77 -4.43
N ILE A 9 -5.68 3.19 -5.55
CA ILE A 9 -4.89 3.13 -6.80
C ILE A 9 -4.72 4.53 -7.38
N GLU A 10 -5.77 5.35 -7.43
CA GLU A 10 -5.68 6.75 -7.87
C GLU A 10 -4.68 7.54 -7.00
N PHE A 11 -4.65 7.35 -5.68
CA PHE A 11 -3.65 7.99 -4.82
C PHE A 11 -2.24 7.50 -5.12
N TYR A 12 -2.05 6.20 -5.34
CA TYR A 12 -0.75 5.61 -5.65
C TYR A 12 -0.19 6.15 -6.97
N GLN A 13 -1.01 6.19 -8.03
CA GLN A 13 -0.63 6.72 -9.35
C GLN A 13 -0.30 8.22 -9.31
N ASN A 14 -0.95 8.98 -8.43
CA ASN A 14 -0.65 10.40 -8.21
C ASN A 14 0.56 10.64 -7.28
N GLY A 15 1.23 9.58 -6.80
CA GLY A 15 2.37 9.68 -5.89
C GLY A 15 2.04 9.92 -4.41
N ASP A 16 0.74 9.94 -4.03
CA ASP A 16 0.31 10.09 -2.64
C ASP A 16 0.34 8.73 -1.91
N ILE A 17 1.56 8.24 -1.67
CA ILE A 17 1.82 6.93 -1.06
C ILE A 17 1.20 6.83 0.34
N LYS A 18 1.20 7.94 1.09
CA LYS A 18 0.58 7.99 2.43
C LYS A 18 -0.89 7.63 2.37
N LYS A 19 -1.66 8.27 1.48
CA LYS A 19 -3.09 7.97 1.34
C LYS A 19 -3.29 6.58 0.76
N ALA A 20 -2.53 6.19 -0.27
CA ALA A 20 -2.62 4.86 -0.87
C ALA A 20 -2.48 3.73 0.18
N LEU A 21 -1.39 3.75 0.97
CA LEU A 21 -1.16 2.77 2.03
C LEU A 21 -2.17 2.90 3.18
N GLY A 22 -2.65 4.12 3.46
CA GLY A 22 -3.70 4.37 4.45
C GLY A 22 -5.02 3.67 4.14
N PHE A 23 -5.37 3.51 2.86
CA PHE A 23 -6.48 2.66 2.43
C PHE A 23 -6.09 1.18 2.42
N ALA A 24 -4.94 0.83 1.85
CA ALA A 24 -4.50 -0.56 1.67
C ALA A 24 -4.42 -1.35 2.96
N LYS A 25 -3.99 -0.72 4.07
CA LYS A 25 -3.92 -1.38 5.39
C LYS A 25 -5.27 -1.92 5.90
N THR A 26 -6.38 -1.44 5.34
CA THR A 26 -7.73 -1.87 5.70
C THR A 26 -8.23 -3.07 4.89
N PHE A 27 -7.55 -3.42 3.79
CA PHE A 27 -7.95 -4.52 2.92
C PHE A 27 -7.69 -5.86 3.61
N ARG A 28 -8.68 -6.76 3.53
CA ARG A 28 -8.64 -8.09 4.16
C ARG A 28 -8.61 -9.23 3.14
N ILE A 29 -9.20 -9.02 1.97
CA ILE A 29 -9.32 -10.04 0.92
C ILE A 29 -8.17 -9.84 -0.07
N GLY A 30 -7.56 -10.93 -0.53
CA GLY A 30 -6.50 -10.92 -1.54
C GLY A 30 -5.08 -10.65 -1.01
N LEU A 31 -4.92 -10.44 0.29
CA LEU A 31 -3.63 -10.21 0.95
C LEU A 31 -3.37 -11.25 2.02
N THR A 32 -2.12 -11.71 2.12
CA THR A 32 -1.70 -12.51 3.28
C THR A 32 -1.57 -11.62 4.53
N LYS A 33 -1.52 -12.26 5.70
CA LYS A 33 -1.30 -11.54 6.97
C LYS A 33 0.02 -10.77 6.97
N GLU A 34 1.06 -11.35 6.37
CA GLU A 34 2.39 -10.74 6.26
C GLU A 34 2.38 -9.52 5.32
N GLU A 35 1.76 -9.66 4.15
CA GLU A 35 1.60 -8.56 3.20
C GLU A 35 0.84 -7.38 3.81
N ARG A 36 -0.27 -7.68 4.50
CA ARG A 36 -1.04 -6.67 5.23
C ARG A 36 -0.20 -6.00 6.32
N SER A 37 0.58 -6.77 7.07
CA SER A 37 1.44 -6.24 8.13
C SER A 37 2.53 -5.33 7.55
N GLN A 38 3.07 -5.65 6.38
CA GLN A 38 4.02 -4.79 5.69
C GLN A 38 3.37 -3.49 5.19
N LEU A 39 2.16 -3.53 4.64
CA LEU A 39 1.42 -2.33 4.22
C LEU A 39 1.13 -1.39 5.41
N VAL A 40 0.74 -1.96 6.56
CA VAL A 40 0.56 -1.21 7.82
C VAL A 40 1.87 -0.55 8.22
N ARG A 41 2.97 -1.32 8.25
CA ARG A 41 4.27 -0.81 8.67
C ARG A 41 4.80 0.26 7.72
N GLY A 42 4.64 0.10 6.41
CA GLY A 42 5.00 1.13 5.43
C GLY A 42 4.23 2.43 5.66
N TYR A 43 2.92 2.34 5.94
CA TYR A 43 2.13 3.51 6.34
C TYR A 43 2.66 4.13 7.64
N GLU A 44 2.91 3.33 8.68
CA GLU A 44 3.43 3.82 9.95
C GLU A 44 4.82 4.44 9.83
N CYS A 45 5.69 3.93 8.96
CA CYS A 45 7.01 4.49 8.66
C CYS A 45 6.92 5.89 8.01
N ILE A 46 5.81 6.20 7.33
CA ILE A 46 5.56 7.55 6.79
C ILE A 46 5.10 8.51 7.89
N ILE A 47 4.30 8.03 8.86
CA ILE A 47 3.70 8.87 9.91
C ILE A 47 4.62 9.03 11.13
N HIS A 48 5.31 7.96 11.50
CA HIS A 48 6.11 7.80 12.72
C HIS A 48 7.56 7.48 12.40
N ARG A 49 8.12 8.14 11.38
CA ARG A 49 9.47 7.88 10.88
C ARG A 49 10.53 7.82 11.98
N ALA A 50 10.56 8.84 12.84
CA ALA A 50 11.53 8.98 13.93
C ALA A 50 11.48 7.80 14.93
N PHE A 51 10.30 7.23 15.19
CA PHE A 51 10.18 6.07 16.06
C PHE A 51 10.88 4.85 15.46
N TYR A 52 10.66 4.59 14.16
CA TYR A 52 11.28 3.46 13.47
C TYR A 52 12.80 3.64 13.31
N GLU A 53 13.25 4.86 13.06
CA GLU A 53 14.70 5.19 13.04
C GLU A 53 15.33 4.98 14.43
N SER A 54 14.64 5.40 15.50
CA SER A 54 15.13 5.24 16.88
C SER A 54 15.29 3.79 17.32
N ILE A 55 14.52 2.85 16.76
CA ILE A 55 14.65 1.41 17.05
C ILE A 55 15.54 0.67 16.05
N GLY A 56 16.31 1.41 15.23
CA GLY A 56 17.27 0.84 14.28
C GLY A 56 16.66 0.25 13.01
N LYS A 57 15.40 0.59 12.68
CA LYS A 57 14.81 0.21 11.38
C LYS A 57 15.08 1.27 10.32
N ASN A 58 14.99 0.85 9.06
CA ASN A 58 15.05 1.75 7.91
C ASN A 58 13.63 2.03 7.38
N PRO A 59 13.01 3.18 7.69
CA PRO A 59 11.66 3.50 7.23
C PRO A 59 11.55 3.51 5.72
N LYS A 60 12.60 3.96 5.02
CA LYS A 60 12.61 4.04 3.55
C LYS A 60 12.47 2.65 2.94
N GLU A 61 13.22 1.67 3.45
CA GLU A 61 13.13 0.29 2.98
C GLU A 61 11.75 -0.31 3.23
N GLU A 62 11.17 -0.09 4.41
CA GLU A 62 9.84 -0.62 4.73
C GLU A 62 8.72 0.01 3.89
N ILE A 63 8.88 1.29 3.51
CA ILE A 63 7.99 1.99 2.57
C ILE A 63 8.10 1.39 1.17
N GLU A 64 9.32 1.15 0.67
CA GLU A 64 9.51 0.56 -0.66
C GLU A 64 8.95 -0.88 -0.73
N LYS A 65 9.16 -1.70 0.30
CA LYS A 65 8.51 -3.02 0.40
C LYS A 65 6.99 -2.92 0.37
N ALA A 66 6.42 -1.95 1.07
CA ALA A 66 4.97 -1.73 1.07
C ALA A 66 4.46 -1.28 -0.31
N LYS A 67 5.20 -0.42 -1.03
CA LYS A 67 4.88 -0.03 -2.41
C LYS A 67 4.89 -1.23 -3.34
N ALA A 68 5.93 -2.08 -3.27
CA ALA A 68 6.02 -3.28 -4.10
C ALA A 68 4.86 -4.26 -3.87
N ILE A 69 4.42 -4.43 -2.62
CA ILE A 69 3.23 -5.25 -2.31
C ILE A 69 1.96 -4.58 -2.84
N PHE A 70 1.82 -3.27 -2.66
CA PHE A 70 0.67 -2.52 -3.17
C PHE A 70 0.55 -2.68 -4.68
N GLU A 71 1.64 -2.50 -5.40
CA GLU A 71 1.69 -2.66 -6.85
C GLU A 71 1.27 -4.07 -7.28
N LYS A 72 1.91 -5.10 -6.72
CA LYS A 72 1.68 -6.51 -7.09
C LYS A 72 0.33 -7.06 -6.71
N ARG A 73 -0.21 -6.65 -5.56
CA ARG A 73 -1.40 -7.28 -4.98
C ARG A 73 -2.66 -6.43 -5.17
N ILE A 74 -2.51 -5.15 -5.55
CA ILE A 74 -3.63 -4.21 -5.66
C ILE A 74 -3.68 -3.57 -7.05
N CYS A 75 -2.60 -2.97 -7.56
CA CYS A 75 -2.60 -2.31 -8.88
C CYS A 75 -2.70 -3.31 -10.03
N GLU A 76 -1.71 -4.20 -10.17
CA GLU A 76 -1.62 -5.16 -11.27
C GLU A 76 -2.91 -6.00 -11.47
N PRO A 77 -3.52 -6.60 -10.42
CA PRO A 77 -4.76 -7.35 -10.59
C PRO A 77 -5.95 -6.45 -10.95
N TYR A 78 -5.98 -5.20 -10.49
CA TYR A 78 -7.04 -4.26 -10.87
C TYR A 78 -6.95 -3.86 -12.34
N GLU A 79 -5.74 -3.58 -12.84
CA GLU A 79 -5.52 -3.24 -14.25
C GLU A 79 -5.82 -4.44 -15.17
N THR A 80 -5.40 -5.64 -14.78
CA THR A 80 -5.73 -6.89 -15.49
C THR A 80 -7.25 -7.10 -15.55
N ALA A 81 -7.95 -6.95 -14.43
CA ALA A 81 -9.40 -7.11 -14.38
C ALA A 81 -10.15 -6.02 -15.19
N LYS A 82 -9.62 -4.80 -15.23
CA LYS A 82 -10.17 -3.71 -16.04
C LYS A 82 -9.98 -3.97 -17.54
N GLY A 83 -8.81 -4.47 -17.93
CA GLY A 83 -8.48 -4.79 -19.33
C GLY A 83 -9.26 -5.98 -19.89
N ALA A 84 -9.63 -6.96 -19.05
CA ALA A 84 -10.44 -8.12 -19.47
C ALA A 84 -11.93 -7.79 -19.73
N VAL A 85 -12.38 -6.59 -19.37
CA VAL A 85 -13.78 -6.13 -19.51
C VAL A 85 -13.92 -5.07 -20.61
N SER A 86 -12.82 -4.73 -21.31
CA SER A 86 -12.80 -3.84 -22.48
C SER A 86 -12.68 -4.65 -23.77
#